data_AF-A0A968GZ05-F1
#
_entry.id   AF-A0A968GZ05-F1
#
_cell.length_a   1.000
_cell.length_b   1.000
_cell.length_c   1.000
_cell.angle_alpha   90.00
_cell.angle_beta   90.00
_cell.angle_gamma   90.00
#
_symmetry.space_group_name_H-M   'P 1'
#
loop_
_entity.id
_entity.type
_entity.pdbx_description
1 polymer ?
#
loop_
_entity_poly.entity_id
_entity_poly.type
_entity_poly.pdbx_seq_one_letter_code
_entity_poly.pdbx_strand_id
1 'polypeptide(L)'
;MNRYPPTRLLLVAVLAFILGWLAAAAWLGLAPLRYAETIEGTVALISEDGTNLCLDLGTGGGRRCGILAGPPDVAVPAVGEPVTIVVGWLRRSESLEQQIFMIAPSDGAARHSAGGAAR
;
A
#
# COMPACT_ATOMS: atom_id res chain seq x y z
N MET A 1 5.05 50.52 20.68
CA MET A 1 6.16 49.55 20.47
C MET A 1 5.72 48.19 20.99
N ASN A 2 5.19 47.33 20.10
CA ASN A 2 4.70 45.99 20.47
C ASN A 2 5.88 45.05 20.77
N ARG A 3 6.20 44.89 22.07
CA ARG A 3 7.12 43.83 22.53
C ARG A 3 6.37 42.51 22.48
N TYR A 4 6.46 41.80 21.36
CA TYR A 4 6.07 40.40 21.35
C TYR A 4 7.03 39.65 22.29
N PRO A 5 6.51 38.93 23.30
CA PRO A 5 7.37 38.16 24.18
C PRO A 5 8.15 37.14 23.34
N PRO A 6 9.45 36.96 23.60
CA PRO A 6 10.33 36.11 22.78
C PRO A 6 9.82 34.67 22.63
N THR A 7 8.99 34.21 23.57
CA THR A 7 8.31 32.92 23.54
C THR A 7 7.33 32.77 22.37
N ARG A 8 6.63 33.84 21.95
CA ARG A 8 5.69 33.78 20.82
C ARG A 8 6.41 33.65 19.47
N LEU A 9 7.55 34.32 19.32
CA LEU A 9 8.41 34.19 18.13
C LEU A 9 8.98 32.78 18.01
N LEU A 10 9.40 32.20 19.14
CA LEU A 10 9.93 30.84 19.19
C LEU A 10 8.87 29.81 18.83
N LEU A 11 7.63 29.98 19.30
CA LEU A 11 6.52 29.08 19.00
C LEU A 11 6.12 29.12 17.51
N VAL A 12 6.11 30.31 16.89
CA VAL A 12 5.86 30.47 15.46
C VAL A 12 6.98 29.85 14.63
N ALA A 13 8.24 30.00 15.03
CA ALA A 13 9.38 29.39 14.35
C ALA A 13 9.34 27.85 14.39
N VAL A 14 8.98 27.27 15.54
CA VAL A 14 8.81 25.82 15.69
C VAL A 14 7.66 25.30 14.83
N LEU A 15 6.52 26.00 14.81
CA LEU A 15 5.39 25.63 13.95
C LEU A 15 5.76 25.70 12.46
N ALA A 16 6.43 26.76 12.03
CA ALA A 16 6.88 26.90 10.65
C ALA A 16 7.88 25.81 10.25
N PHE A 17 8.77 25.41 11.15
CA PHE A 17 9.70 24.32 10.93
C PHE A 17 8.99 22.98 10.74
N ILE A 18 8.05 22.64 11.63
CA ILE A 18 7.26 21.40 11.54
C ILE A 18 6.44 21.36 10.25
N LEU A 19 5.76 22.45 9.92
CA LEU A 19 4.94 22.54 8.70
C LEU A 19 5.81 22.46 7.43
N GLY A 20 6.98 23.11 7.43
CA GLY A 20 7.94 23.00 6.33
C GLY A 20 8.46 21.57 6.15
N TRP A 21 8.70 20.85 7.25
CA TRP A 21 9.13 19.46 7.23
C TRP A 21 8.05 18.52 6.68
N LEU A 22 6.80 18.71 7.11
CA LEU A 22 5.65 17.95 6.60
C LEU A 22 5.38 18.23 5.12
N ALA A 23 5.50 19.49 4.70
CA ALA A 23 5.37 19.87 3.30
C ALA A 23 6.48 19.25 2.44
N ALA A 24 7.73 19.28 2.93
CA ALA A 24 8.86 18.64 2.25
C ALA A 24 8.70 17.11 2.15
N ALA A 25 8.23 16.45 3.22
CA ALA A 25 7.93 15.01 3.20
C ALA A 25 6.83 14.66 2.19
N ALA A 26 5.77 15.48 2.10
CA ALA A 26 4.72 15.30 1.11
C ALA A 26 5.22 15.50 -0.33
N TRP A 27 6.14 16.45 -0.55
CA TRP A 27 6.74 16.74 -1.86
C TRP A 27 7.75 15.68 -2.32
N LEU A 28 8.53 15.12 -1.39
CA LEU A 28 9.50 14.06 -1.64
C LEU A 28 8.84 12.70 -1.93
N GLY A 29 7.51 12.63 -2.06
CA GLY A 29 6.81 11.38 -2.37
C GLY A 29 6.90 10.35 -1.24
N LEU A 30 7.31 10.75 -0.04
CA LEU A 30 7.35 9.91 1.16
C LEU A 30 5.96 9.58 1.70
N ALA A 31 4.88 9.99 1.02
CA ALA A 31 3.57 9.37 1.17
C ALA A 31 3.62 8.00 0.48
N PRO A 32 3.91 6.90 1.19
CA PRO A 32 4.02 5.60 0.58
C PRO A 32 2.59 5.16 0.26
N LEU A 33 2.35 4.71 -0.98
CA LEU A 33 1.07 4.14 -1.42
C LEU A 33 -0.07 5.18 -1.48
N ARG A 34 -0.17 5.90 -2.60
CA ARG A 34 -1.23 6.89 -2.78
C ARG A 34 -2.64 6.29 -2.75
N TYR A 35 -2.84 5.03 -3.12
CA TYR A 35 -4.11 4.33 -2.99
C TYR A 35 -3.84 2.82 -2.90
N ALA A 36 -4.06 2.24 -1.72
CA ALA A 36 -4.18 0.80 -1.55
C ALA A 36 -5.68 0.50 -1.53
N GLU A 37 -6.21 0.00 -2.64
CA GLU A 37 -7.61 -0.44 -2.72
C GLU A 37 -7.65 -1.94 -2.42
N THR A 38 -8.46 -2.37 -1.45
CA THR A 38 -8.69 -3.80 -1.23
C THR A 38 -9.82 -4.26 -2.13
N ILE A 39 -9.58 -5.30 -2.92
CA ILE A 39 -10.55 -5.85 -3.85
C ILE A 39 -10.74 -7.33 -3.54
N GLU A 40 -11.99 -7.75 -3.49
CA GLU A 40 -12.38 -9.15 -3.42
C GLU A 40 -12.79 -9.61 -4.81
N GLY A 41 -12.27 -10.77 -5.22
CA GLY A 41 -12.56 -11.34 -6.52
C GLY A 41 -12.26 -12.82 -6.56
N THR A 42 -12.57 -13.44 -7.68
CA THR A 42 -12.21 -14.83 -7.95
C THR A 42 -11.05 -14.87 -8.93
N VAL A 43 -10.06 -15.72 -8.70
CA VAL A 43 -8.96 -15.89 -9.65
C VAL A 43 -9.49 -16.45 -10.97
N ALA A 44 -9.41 -15.66 -12.03
CA ALA A 44 -9.83 -16.07 -13.35
C ALA A 44 -8.72 -16.75 -14.14
N LEU A 45 -7.50 -16.19 -14.07
CA LEU A 45 -6.33 -16.64 -14.82
C LEU A 45 -5.06 -16.35 -14.01
N ILE A 46 -4.09 -17.25 -14.12
CA ILE A 46 -2.74 -17.08 -13.60
C ILE A 46 -1.77 -17.46 -14.72
N SER A 47 -0.71 -16.66 -14.89
CA SER A 47 0.37 -16.94 -15.82
C SER A 47 1.17 -18.16 -15.35
N GLU A 48 1.79 -18.88 -16.28
CA GLU A 48 2.54 -20.11 -15.99
C GLU A 48 3.70 -19.89 -15.01
N ASP A 49 4.24 -18.67 -14.97
CA ASP A 49 5.28 -18.24 -14.04
C ASP A 49 4.75 -17.78 -12.66
N GLY A 50 3.43 -17.75 -12.47
CA GLY A 50 2.77 -17.30 -11.23
C GLY A 50 2.86 -15.80 -10.96
N THR A 51 3.45 -15.00 -11.86
CA THR A 51 3.72 -13.58 -11.61
C THR A 51 2.57 -12.67 -12.03
N ASN A 52 1.77 -13.09 -12.99
CA ASN A 52 0.61 -12.33 -13.46
C ASN A 52 -0.68 -13.05 -13.08
N LEU A 53 -1.60 -12.29 -12.50
CA LEU A 53 -2.89 -12.80 -12.04
C LEU A 53 -4.01 -11.89 -12.56
N CYS A 54 -5.09 -12.50 -13.01
CA CYS A 54 -6.33 -11.81 -13.36
C CYS A 54 -7.45 -12.23 -12.42
N LEU A 55 -8.16 -11.26 -11.88
CA LEU A 55 -9.34 -11.44 -11.05
C LEU A 55 -10.60 -11.14 -11.84
N ASP A 56 -11.61 -11.98 -11.63
CA ASP A 56 -12.99 -11.66 -11.95
C ASP A 56 -13.65 -11.02 -10.72
N LEU A 57 -14.15 -9.80 -10.88
CA LEU A 57 -14.80 -9.04 -9.80
C LEU A 57 -16.30 -9.34 -9.69
N GLY A 58 -16.80 -10.32 -10.45
CA GLY A 58 -18.21 -10.70 -10.45
C GLY A 58 -19.09 -9.71 -11.23
N THR A 59 -20.39 -9.73 -10.93
CA THR A 59 -21.41 -9.08 -11.75
C THR A 59 -21.23 -7.56 -11.84
N GLY A 60 -20.67 -7.10 -12.96
CA GLY A 60 -20.50 -5.69 -13.33
C GLY A 60 -19.09 -5.12 -13.11
N GLY A 61 -18.21 -5.81 -12.38
CA GLY A 61 -16.86 -5.33 -12.08
C GLY A 61 -15.81 -5.64 -13.16
N GLY A 62 -16.12 -6.57 -14.07
CA GLY A 62 -15.21 -6.98 -15.15
C GLY A 62 -13.98 -7.74 -14.63
N ARG A 63 -13.00 -7.92 -15.52
CA ARG A 63 -11.74 -8.60 -15.22
C ARG A 63 -10.64 -7.57 -15.00
N ARG A 64 -9.88 -7.69 -13.91
CA ARG A 64 -8.68 -6.89 -13.64
C ARG A 64 -7.45 -7.77 -13.61
N CYS A 65 -6.38 -7.37 -14.28
CA CYS A 65 -5.12 -8.11 -14.34
C CYS A 65 -3.98 -7.25 -13.81
N GLY A 66 -3.05 -7.87 -13.10
CA GLY A 66 -1.92 -7.20 -12.49
C GLY A 66 -0.79 -8.17 -12.16
N ILE A 67 0.32 -7.62 -11.70
CA ILE A 67 1.44 -8.43 -11.21
C ILE A 67 1.15 -8.82 -9.76
N LEU A 68 1.24 -10.11 -9.46
CA LEU A 68 1.26 -10.61 -8.10
C LEU A 68 2.62 -10.29 -7.48
N ALA A 69 2.63 -9.39 -6.51
CA ALA A 69 3.79 -9.12 -5.68
C ALA A 69 3.52 -9.70 -4.29
N GLY A 70 4.41 -10.58 -3.85
CA GLY A 70 4.34 -11.17 -2.53
C GLY A 70 5.67 -11.78 -2.14
N PRO A 71 5.86 -12.05 -0.84
CA PRO A 71 6.94 -12.91 -0.38
C PRO A 71 6.90 -14.27 -1.10
N PRO A 72 8.06 -14.90 -1.38
CA PRO A 72 8.13 -16.17 -2.12
C PRO A 72 7.51 -17.36 -1.37
N ASP A 73 7.24 -17.19 -0.08
CA ASP A 73 6.60 -18.14 0.83
C ASP A 73 5.07 -18.04 0.87
N VAL A 74 4.47 -17.05 0.20
CA VAL A 74 3.01 -16.94 0.10
C VAL A 74 2.50 -17.87 -1.01
N ALA A 75 1.60 -18.77 -0.64
CA ALA A 75 0.94 -19.66 -1.60
C ALA A 75 0.17 -18.83 -2.65
N VAL A 76 0.47 -19.10 -3.93
CA VAL A 76 -0.27 -18.51 -5.05
C VAL A 76 -1.67 -19.18 -5.09
N PRO A 77 -2.77 -18.40 -5.06
CA PRO A 77 -4.11 -18.97 -5.08
C PRO A 77 -4.37 -19.72 -6.39
N ALA A 78 -5.24 -20.72 -6.38
CA ALA A 78 -5.60 -21.45 -7.59
C ALA A 78 -6.70 -20.74 -8.40
N VAL A 79 -6.80 -21.06 -9.69
CA VAL A 79 -7.89 -20.57 -10.54
C VAL A 79 -9.23 -21.05 -10.00
N GLY A 80 -10.19 -20.13 -9.86
CA GLY A 80 -11.50 -20.38 -9.27
C GLY A 80 -11.58 -20.13 -7.76
N GLU A 81 -10.45 -19.87 -7.09
CA GLU A 81 -10.47 -19.54 -5.66
C GLU A 81 -10.86 -18.07 -5.42
N PRO A 82 -11.70 -17.79 -4.40
CA PRO A 82 -11.94 -16.43 -3.94
C PRO A 82 -10.69 -15.92 -3.22
N VAL A 83 -10.29 -14.68 -3.52
CA VAL A 83 -9.13 -14.04 -2.91
C VAL A 83 -9.41 -12.57 -2.65
N THR A 84 -8.87 -12.08 -1.54
CA THR A 84 -8.82 -10.67 -1.21
C THR A 84 -7.42 -10.17 -1.51
N ILE A 85 -7.30 -9.21 -2.42
CA ILE A 85 -6.02 -8.59 -2.76
C ILE A 85 -6.01 -7.11 -2.39
N VAL A 86 -4.84 -6.61 -2.07
CA VAL A 86 -4.56 -5.19 -1.97
C VAL A 86 -3.93 -4.74 -3.29
N VAL A 87 -4.60 -3.84 -3.99
CA VAL A 87 -4.13 -3.22 -5.22
C VAL A 87 -3.29 -2.01 -4.88
N GLY A 88 -2.00 -2.11 -5.15
CA GLY A 88 -1.08 -0.99 -5.19
C GLY A 88 -0.85 -0.52 -6.62
N TRP A 89 -0.40 0.73 -6.76
CA TRP A 89 0.00 1.30 -8.03
C TRP A 89 1.49 1.61 -7.98
N LEU A 90 2.27 1.01 -8.88
CA LEU A 90 3.67 1.35 -9.07
C LEU A 90 3.79 2.28 -10.28
N ARG A 91 4.40 3.46 -10.05
CA ARG A 91 4.84 4.33 -11.16
C ARG A 91 6.07 3.73 -11.80
N ARG A 92 5.95 3.22 -13.03
CA ARG A 92 7.09 2.71 -13.81
C ARG A 92 7.73 3.80 -14.67
N SER A 93 6.94 4.79 -15.11
CA SER A 93 7.38 6.00 -15.82
C SER A 93 6.32 7.12 -15.69
N GLU A 94 6.55 8.28 -16.31
CA GLU A 94 5.62 9.43 -16.24
C GLU A 94 4.19 9.13 -16.75
N SER A 95 3.99 8.03 -17.49
CA SER A 95 2.68 7.66 -18.07
C SER A 95 2.26 6.21 -17.86
N LEU A 96 3.12 5.36 -17.27
CA LEU A 96 2.81 3.94 -17.03
C LEU A 96 2.61 3.70 -15.53
N GLU A 97 1.36 3.59 -15.13
CA GLU A 97 0.96 3.06 -13.84
C GLU A 97 0.69 1.57 -13.98
N GLN A 98 1.44 0.76 -13.24
CA GLN A 98 1.27 -0.69 -13.22
C GLN A 98 0.56 -1.10 -11.93
N GLN A 99 -0.53 -1.85 -12.08
CA GLN A 99 -1.24 -2.42 -10.94
C GLN A 99 -0.44 -3.60 -10.38
N ILE A 100 -0.29 -3.59 -9.06
CA ILE A 100 0.35 -4.65 -8.30
C ILE A 100 -0.66 -5.19 -7.31
N PHE A 101 -0.80 -6.49 -7.30
CA PHE A 101 -1.69 -7.23 -6.43
C PHE A 101 -0.86 -7.87 -5.33
N MET A 102 -1.20 -7.58 -4.08
CA MET A 102 -0.63 -8.24 -2.92
C MET A 102 -1.74 -9.04 -2.25
N ILE A 103 -1.49 -10.28 -1.89
CA ILE A 103 -2.49 -11.09 -1.18
C ILE A 103 -2.66 -10.47 0.21
N ALA A 104 -3.90 -10.08 0.55
CA ALA A 104 -4.17 -9.58 1.88
C ALA A 104 -3.92 -10.71 2.88
N PRO A 105 -3.22 -10.46 4.00
CA PRO A 105 -3.11 -11.46 5.05
C PRO A 105 -4.52 -11.82 5.51
N SER A 106 -4.87 -13.10 5.41
CA SER A 106 -6.09 -13.58 6.06
C SER A 106 -5.98 -13.22 7.55
N ASP A 107 -7.07 -12.76 8.16
CA ASP A 107 -7.13 -12.21 9.53
C ASP A 107 -6.59 -13.16 10.65
N GLY A 108 -6.03 -14.32 10.31
CA GLY A 108 -5.35 -15.27 11.20
C GLY A 108 -3.82 -15.16 11.28
N ALA A 109 -3.11 -14.45 10.39
CA ALA A 109 -1.64 -14.51 10.35
C ALA A 109 -0.91 -13.52 11.30
N ALA A 110 -1.59 -12.49 11.82
CA ALA A 110 -0.95 -11.43 12.62
C ALA A 110 -0.71 -11.78 14.10
N ARG A 111 -0.98 -13.02 14.56
CA ARG A 111 -0.88 -13.39 15.99
C ARG A 111 0.42 -14.08 16.43
N HIS A 112 1.41 -14.31 15.56
CA HIS A 112 2.57 -15.14 15.92
C HIS A 112 3.95 -14.46 15.99
N SER A 113 4.07 -13.14 15.90
CA SER A 113 5.38 -12.46 15.97
C SER A 113 5.63 -11.58 17.20
N ALA A 114 4.73 -11.55 18.19
CA ALA A 114 4.93 -10.82 19.44
C ALA A 114 5.14 -11.79 20.62
N GLY A 115 6.32 -12.40 20.72
CA GLY A 115 6.64 -13.22 21.90
C GLY A 115 7.96 -13.95 21.79
N GLY A 116 9.09 -13.26 21.97
CA GLY A 116 10.37 -13.97 22.06
C GLY A 116 11.63 -13.13 22.05
N ALA A 117 11.76 -12.15 22.94
CA ALA A 117 13.08 -11.63 23.33
C ALA A 117 12.99 -10.85 24.65
N ALA A 118 12.83 -11.57 25.75
CA ALA A 118 13.22 -11.07 27.06
C ALA A 118 13.89 -12.22 27.81
N ARG A 119 15.22 -12.28 27.71
CA ARG A 119 16.14 -12.85 28.70
C ARG A 119 17.54 -12.35 28.42
#